data_AF-U4ULP2-F1
#
_entry.id   AF-U4ULP2-F1
#
_cell.length_a   1.000
_cell.length_b   1.000
_cell.length_c   1.000
_cell.angle_alpha   90.00
_cell.angle_beta   90.00
_cell.angle_gamma   90.00
#
_symmetry.space_group_name_H-M   'P 1'
#
loop_
_entity.id
_entity.type
_entity.pdbx_description
1 polymer ?
#
loop_
_entity_poly.entity_id
_entity_poly.type
_entity_poly.pdbx_seq_one_letter_code
_entity_poly.pdbx_strand_id
1 'polypeptide(L)'
;MGEVDYQMALLLQYKFEQENKRGDTHDADRALALRLQEQFHAEVETERPGNNLVYKTQRNLNNSKCLVDPSWEVIDPTPDVHVLFMAFNKKFFWNALESVTVSWSKRMTSCAGICSYQGRGGMCSITLSEPLLKLRPRKDLVETLLHEMIHAYLFVTHNNRDKDGHGPEFQKHMYRINAEAGTNITIYHDFYDEVRQYKQHWWKCNGPCQYNKPYFGVVRRATNRAPGPNDRWFPEHMRNCGGQFIKVCLQLQLARIR
;
A
#
# COMPACT_ATOMS: atom_id res chain seq x y z
N MET A 1 -23.91 -27.47 45.07
CA MET A 1 -23.48 -26.67 43.90
C MET A 1 -24.46 -26.81 42.73
N GLY A 2 -25.07 -27.97 42.45
CA GLY A 2 -26.01 -28.14 41.32
C GLY A 2 -27.43 -27.57 41.48
N GLU A 3 -27.87 -27.20 42.67
CA GLU A 3 -29.24 -26.72 42.91
C GLU A 3 -29.42 -25.22 42.57
N VAL A 4 -28.36 -24.43 42.73
CA VAL A 4 -28.32 -23.00 42.40
C VAL A 4 -28.26 -22.79 40.89
N ASP A 5 -27.50 -23.64 40.18
CA ASP A 5 -27.38 -23.59 38.72
C ASP A 5 -28.69 -23.99 38.03
N TYR A 6 -29.43 -24.94 38.60
CA TYR A 6 -30.75 -25.34 38.11
C TYR A 6 -31.78 -24.21 38.26
N GLN A 7 -31.78 -23.51 39.40
CA GLN A 7 -32.66 -22.36 39.58
C GLN A 7 -32.28 -21.18 38.66
N MET A 8 -30.99 -20.96 38.42
CA MET A 8 -30.53 -19.94 37.47
C MET A 8 -30.98 -20.27 36.03
N ALA A 9 -30.89 -21.53 35.63
CA ALA A 9 -31.34 -21.98 34.31
C ALA A 9 -32.85 -21.79 34.10
N LEU A 10 -33.67 -22.13 35.09
CA LEU A 10 -35.12 -21.90 35.04
C LEU A 10 -35.46 -20.40 34.94
N LEU A 11 -34.73 -19.55 35.66
CA LEU A 11 -34.95 -18.10 35.67
C LEU A 11 -34.55 -17.45 34.33
N LEU A 12 -33.49 -17.94 33.71
CA LEU A 12 -33.05 -17.52 32.37
C LEU A 12 -34.05 -17.97 31.29
N GLN A 13 -34.55 -19.20 31.38
CA GLN A 13 -35.55 -19.70 30.43
C GLN A 13 -36.86 -18.92 30.53
N TYR A 14 -37.30 -18.60 31.75
CA TYR A 14 -38.47 -17.75 31.97
C TYR A 14 -38.28 -16.33 31.40
N LYS A 15 -37.09 -15.73 31.56
CA LYS A 15 -36.78 -14.41 30.96
C LYS A 15 -36.78 -14.45 29.44
N PHE A 16 -36.22 -15.50 28.84
CA PHE A 16 -36.20 -15.66 27.39
C PHE A 16 -37.62 -15.82 26.82
N GLU A 17 -38.49 -16.57 27.50
CA GLU A 17 -39.90 -16.71 27.11
C GLU A 17 -40.71 -15.41 27.29
N GLN A 18 -40.33 -14.56 28.26
CA GLN A 18 -40.93 -13.23 28.45
C GLN A 18 -40.47 -12.21 27.39
N GLU A 19 -39.20 -12.27 26.97
CA GLU A 19 -38.69 -11.45 25.86
C GLU A 19 -39.34 -11.86 24.52
N ASN A 20 -39.53 -13.17 24.30
CA ASN A 20 -40.17 -13.67 23.08
C ASN A 20 -41.69 -13.37 23.02
N LYS A 21 -42.32 -13.03 24.16
CA LYS A 21 -43.71 -12.55 24.24
C LYS A 21 -43.86 -11.04 24.05
N ARG A 22 -42.77 -10.26 24.11
CA ARG A 22 -42.76 -8.83 23.76
C ARG A 22 -42.65 -8.66 22.24
N GLY A 23 -43.71 -9.03 21.52
CA GLY A 23 -43.79 -8.97 20.07
C GLY A 23 -43.85 -7.56 19.45
N ASP A 24 -43.90 -6.49 20.24
CA ASP A 24 -44.20 -5.13 19.71
C ASP A 24 -42.97 -4.28 19.32
N THR A 25 -41.75 -4.60 19.75
CA THR A 25 -40.56 -3.76 19.43
C THR A 25 -39.86 -4.16 18.15
N HIS A 26 -39.98 -5.42 17.72
CA HIS A 26 -39.31 -5.92 16.51
C HIS A 26 -39.96 -5.41 15.21
N ASP A 27 -41.26 -5.13 15.25
CA ASP A 27 -42.02 -4.68 14.08
C ASP A 27 -41.82 -3.18 13.80
N ALA A 28 -41.62 -2.38 14.85
CA ALA A 28 -41.28 -0.96 14.73
C ALA A 28 -39.89 -0.74 14.10
N ASP A 29 -38.90 -1.52 14.53
CA ASP A 29 -37.55 -1.47 13.97
C ASP A 29 -37.52 -1.95 12.51
N ARG A 30 -38.29 -3.00 12.20
CA ARG A 30 -38.46 -3.49 10.83
C ARG A 30 -39.16 -2.47 9.94
N ALA A 31 -40.20 -1.81 10.44
CA ALA A 31 -40.90 -0.76 9.71
C ALA A 31 -40.01 0.47 9.47
N LEU A 32 -39.17 0.84 10.44
CA LEU A 32 -38.19 1.91 10.28
C LEU A 32 -37.12 1.55 9.24
N ALA A 33 -36.60 0.32 9.26
CA ALA A 33 -35.62 -0.15 8.29
C ALA A 33 -36.17 -0.12 6.85
N LEU A 34 -37.43 -0.52 6.64
CA LEU A 34 -38.08 -0.46 5.33
C LEU A 34 -38.24 0.98 4.82
N ARG A 35 -38.65 1.92 5.68
CA ARG A 35 -38.76 3.34 5.31
C ARG A 35 -37.42 3.95 4.92
N LEU A 36 -36.36 3.64 5.65
CA LEU A 36 -35.01 4.10 5.33
C LEU A 36 -34.53 3.56 3.98
N GLN A 37 -34.83 2.29 3.67
CA GLN A 37 -34.51 1.68 2.38
C GLN A 37 -35.27 2.36 1.22
N GLU A 38 -36.55 2.68 1.40
CA GLU A 38 -37.35 3.41 0.41
C GLU A 38 -36.83 4.82 0.17
N GLN A 39 -36.48 5.54 1.24
CA GLN A 39 -35.92 6.88 1.14
C GLN A 39 -34.58 6.88 0.38
N PHE A 40 -33.70 5.92 0.67
CA PHE A 40 -32.43 5.77 -0.04
C PHE A 40 -32.64 5.52 -1.55
N HIS A 41 -33.59 4.66 -1.92
CA HIS A 41 -33.90 4.41 -3.33
C HIS A 41 -34.46 5.66 -4.03
N ALA A 42 -35.33 6.43 -3.37
CA ALA A 42 -35.87 7.68 -3.91
C ALA A 42 -34.78 8.73 -4.15
N GLU A 43 -33.85 8.90 -3.18
CA GLU A 43 -32.72 9.83 -3.29
C GLU A 43 -31.83 9.44 -4.49
N VAL A 44 -31.51 8.15 -4.66
CA VAL A 44 -30.74 7.62 -5.80
C VAL A 44 -31.42 7.88 -7.15
N GLU A 45 -32.76 7.85 -7.22
CA GLU A 45 -33.47 8.19 -8.45
C GLU A 45 -33.46 9.69 -8.75
N THR A 46 -33.54 10.54 -7.73
CA THR A 46 -33.51 12.01 -7.87
C THR A 46 -32.11 12.55 -8.19
N GLU A 47 -31.05 11.89 -7.73
CA GLU A 47 -29.66 12.30 -7.99
C GLU A 47 -29.12 11.83 -9.34
N ARG A 48 -29.90 11.11 -10.15
CA ARG A 48 -29.53 10.83 -11.55
C ARG A 48 -29.59 12.12 -12.37
N PRO A 49 -28.47 12.64 -12.88
CA PRO A 49 -28.48 13.87 -13.67
C PRO A 49 -29.21 13.60 -15.00
N GLY A 50 -30.37 14.25 -15.17
CA GLY A 50 -31.08 14.31 -16.43
C GLY A 50 -30.31 15.17 -17.44
N ASN A 51 -29.80 14.51 -18.48
CA ASN A 51 -29.27 15.06 -19.73
C ASN A 51 -27.91 15.79 -19.74
N ASN A 52 -26.95 15.07 -20.35
CA ASN A 52 -26.16 15.50 -21.51
C ASN A 52 -25.44 16.87 -21.44
N LEU A 53 -24.27 16.86 -20.79
CA LEU A 53 -23.11 17.63 -21.24
C LEU A 53 -21.99 16.66 -21.64
N VAL A 54 -22.06 16.24 -22.90
CA VAL A 54 -20.95 15.97 -23.82
C VAL A 54 -19.61 15.58 -23.18
N TYR A 55 -19.46 14.29 -22.86
CA TYR A 55 -18.36 13.54 -23.46
C TYR A 55 -18.99 12.45 -24.31
N LYS A 56 -18.88 12.65 -25.63
CA LYS A 56 -19.28 11.68 -26.64
C LYS A 56 -18.26 10.54 -26.61
N THR A 57 -18.28 9.74 -25.53
CA THR A 57 -17.52 8.51 -25.50
C THR A 57 -18.26 7.56 -26.41
N GLN A 58 -17.80 7.50 -27.66
CA GLN A 58 -18.11 6.37 -28.53
C GLN A 58 -17.89 5.11 -27.69
N ARG A 59 -18.99 4.41 -27.38
CA ARG A 59 -18.96 3.09 -26.74
C ARG A 59 -18.26 2.14 -27.72
N ASN A 60 -16.95 2.21 -27.73
CA ASN A 60 -16.10 1.13 -28.17
C ASN A 60 -15.99 0.21 -26.95
N LEU A 61 -16.89 -0.77 -26.87
CA LEU A 61 -16.85 -1.89 -25.93
C LEU A 61 -15.63 -2.82 -26.17
N ASN A 62 -14.52 -2.22 -26.60
CA ASN A 62 -13.19 -2.80 -26.77
C ASN A 62 -12.17 -2.18 -25.78
N ASN A 63 -12.60 -1.25 -24.91
CA ASN A 63 -11.73 -0.55 -23.94
C ASN A 63 -11.45 -1.33 -22.64
N SER A 64 -11.83 -2.60 -22.58
CA SER A 64 -11.63 -3.53 -21.45
C SER A 64 -10.16 -3.97 -21.24
N LYS A 65 -9.19 -3.28 -21.85
CA LYS A 65 -7.77 -3.64 -21.81
C LYS A 65 -6.92 -2.77 -20.87
N CYS A 66 -7.34 -1.55 -20.56
CA CYS A 66 -6.53 -0.63 -19.74
C CYS A 66 -6.74 -0.87 -18.24
N LEU A 67 -5.72 -1.35 -17.53
CA LEU A 67 -5.77 -1.60 -16.09
C LEU A 67 -5.74 -0.32 -15.24
N VAL A 68 -5.40 0.81 -15.86
CA VAL A 68 -5.25 2.12 -15.22
C VAL A 68 -6.20 3.16 -15.81
N ASP A 69 -7.31 2.70 -16.41
CA ASP A 69 -8.37 3.60 -16.87
C ASP A 69 -8.91 4.43 -15.67
N PRO A 70 -9.06 5.76 -15.81
CA PRO A 70 -9.53 6.63 -14.72
C PRO A 70 -10.87 6.22 -14.11
N SER A 71 -11.72 5.49 -14.85
CA SER A 71 -12.98 4.95 -14.31
C SER A 71 -12.77 4.02 -13.12
N TRP A 72 -11.61 3.36 -13.02
CA TRP A 72 -11.29 2.49 -11.89
C TRP A 72 -11.14 3.23 -10.56
N GLU A 73 -10.82 4.53 -10.59
CA GLU A 73 -10.76 5.36 -9.38
C GLU A 73 -12.15 5.56 -8.74
N VAL A 74 -13.22 5.33 -9.50
CA VAL A 74 -14.61 5.39 -9.01
C VAL A 74 -15.15 4.00 -8.72
N ILE A 75 -14.84 3.02 -9.58
CA ILE A 75 -15.41 1.66 -9.49
C ILE A 75 -14.79 0.86 -8.34
N ASP A 76 -13.47 0.93 -8.19
CA ASP A 76 -12.71 0.14 -7.21
C ASP A 76 -11.42 0.89 -6.81
N PRO A 77 -11.53 1.94 -5.99
CA PRO A 77 -10.38 2.78 -5.62
C PRO A 77 -9.36 2.05 -4.74
N THR A 78 -9.79 1.06 -3.96
CA THR A 78 -8.95 0.35 -2.98
C THR A 78 -9.04 -1.16 -3.18
N PRO A 79 -8.45 -1.69 -4.26
CA PRO A 79 -8.52 -3.11 -4.56
C PRO A 79 -7.81 -3.95 -3.49
N ASP A 80 -8.30 -5.17 -3.32
CA ASP A 80 -7.58 -6.20 -2.57
C ASP A 80 -6.31 -6.62 -3.34
N VAL A 81 -5.15 -6.47 -2.69
CA VAL A 81 -3.85 -6.77 -3.30
C VAL A 81 -3.62 -8.24 -3.58
N HIS A 82 -4.22 -9.15 -2.80
CA HIS A 82 -4.12 -10.57 -3.05
C HIS A 82 -4.93 -10.96 -4.28
N VAL A 83 -6.12 -10.39 -4.44
CA VAL A 83 -6.95 -10.57 -5.64
C VAL A 83 -6.23 -10.05 -6.88
N LEU A 84 -5.66 -8.85 -6.82
CA LEU A 84 -4.85 -8.30 -7.91
C LEU A 84 -3.64 -9.18 -8.22
N PHE A 85 -2.90 -9.61 -7.20
CA PHE A 85 -1.73 -10.45 -7.36
C PHE A 85 -2.07 -11.76 -8.08
N MET A 86 -3.14 -12.44 -7.67
CA MET A 86 -3.60 -13.67 -8.33
C MET A 86 -4.00 -13.42 -9.79
N ALA A 87 -4.75 -12.34 -10.05
CA ALA A 87 -5.17 -11.97 -11.39
C ALA A 87 -3.97 -11.66 -12.31
N PHE A 88 -2.99 -10.90 -11.81
CA PHE A 88 -1.79 -10.54 -12.54
C PHE A 88 -0.84 -11.71 -12.72
N ASN A 89 -0.70 -12.60 -11.75
CA ASN A 89 0.10 -13.82 -11.87
C ASN A 89 -0.40 -14.68 -13.04
N LYS A 90 -1.72 -14.89 -13.10
CA LYS A 90 -2.37 -15.61 -14.20
C LYS A 90 -2.21 -14.89 -15.54
N LYS A 91 -2.44 -13.58 -15.58
CA LYS A 91 -2.47 -12.81 -16.83
C LYS A 91 -1.08 -12.57 -17.42
N PHE A 92 -0.12 -12.17 -16.59
CA PHE A 92 1.17 -11.63 -17.08
C PHE A 92 2.37 -12.54 -16.79
N PHE A 93 2.25 -13.50 -15.88
CA PHE A 93 3.36 -14.30 -15.37
C PHE A 93 3.14 -15.82 -15.45
N TRP A 94 2.16 -16.29 -16.24
CA TRP A 94 1.90 -17.71 -16.51
C TRP A 94 1.77 -18.58 -15.24
N ASN A 95 1.22 -18.00 -14.17
CA ASN A 95 1.14 -18.63 -12.84
C ASN A 95 2.49 -19.00 -12.19
N ALA A 96 3.62 -18.49 -12.69
CA ALA A 96 4.94 -18.82 -12.15
C ALA A 96 5.20 -18.28 -10.73
N LEU A 97 4.35 -17.37 -10.23
CA LEU A 97 4.51 -16.73 -8.91
C LEU A 97 3.69 -17.38 -7.79
N GLU A 98 3.21 -18.61 -7.94
CA GLU A 98 2.41 -19.31 -6.92
C GLU A 98 3.12 -19.45 -5.55
N SER A 99 4.45 -19.51 -5.55
CA SER A 99 5.27 -19.58 -4.32
C SER A 99 5.59 -18.21 -3.70
N VAL A 100 5.11 -17.13 -4.30
CA VAL A 100 5.39 -15.76 -3.87
C VAL A 100 4.24 -15.24 -3.01
N THR A 101 4.60 -14.65 -1.87
CA THR A 101 3.62 -14.02 -0.98
C THR A 101 3.56 -12.51 -1.23
N VAL A 102 2.38 -11.91 -1.12
CA VAL A 102 2.19 -10.46 -1.15
C VAL A 102 1.62 -9.99 0.19
N SER A 103 2.10 -8.87 0.72
CA SER A 103 1.62 -8.33 2.00
C SER A 103 1.76 -6.81 2.09
N TRP A 104 1.02 -6.20 3.01
CA TRP A 104 1.15 -4.79 3.35
C TRP A 104 2.11 -4.57 4.53
N SER A 105 2.93 -3.53 4.46
CA SER A 105 3.72 -3.01 5.56
C SER A 105 3.18 -1.68 6.06
N LYS A 106 2.82 -1.65 7.35
CA LYS A 106 2.35 -0.46 8.07
C LYS A 106 3.47 0.55 8.37
N ARG A 107 4.73 0.17 8.16
CA ARG A 107 5.91 0.92 8.63
C ARG A 107 6.92 1.25 7.53
N MET A 108 6.73 0.71 6.33
CA MET A 108 7.64 0.97 5.22
C MET A 108 7.36 2.36 4.63
N THR A 109 8.32 3.27 4.76
CA THR A 109 8.18 4.67 4.27
C THR A 109 9.35 5.12 3.40
N SER A 110 10.28 4.20 3.08
CA SER A 110 11.46 4.48 2.27
C SER A 110 11.26 4.19 0.78
N CYS A 111 10.34 3.30 0.46
CA CYS A 111 9.95 2.86 -0.89
C CYS A 111 8.51 2.34 -0.84
N ALA A 112 7.82 2.38 -1.98
CA ALA A 112 6.42 1.95 -2.06
C ALA A 112 6.25 0.43 -2.18
N GLY A 113 7.25 -0.27 -2.72
CA GLY A 113 7.30 -1.72 -2.84
C GLY A 113 8.70 -2.24 -2.52
N ILE A 114 8.78 -3.51 -2.12
CA ILE A 114 10.03 -4.26 -2.08
C ILE A 114 9.77 -5.75 -2.29
N CYS A 115 10.55 -6.34 -3.18
CA CYS A 115 10.66 -7.77 -3.36
C CYS A 115 11.89 -8.31 -2.60
N SER A 116 11.68 -9.31 -1.75
CA SER A 116 12.72 -9.96 -0.96
C SER A 116 12.79 -11.45 -1.28
N TYR A 117 14.01 -11.97 -1.43
CA TYR A 117 14.28 -13.38 -1.69
C TYR A 117 15.22 -13.96 -0.64
N GLN A 118 14.83 -15.06 0.01
CA GLN A 118 15.57 -15.64 1.15
C GLN A 118 16.70 -16.63 0.78
N GLY A 119 17.21 -16.63 -0.46
CA GLY A 119 18.39 -17.43 -0.84
C GLY A 119 18.08 -18.89 -1.21
N ARG A 120 19.04 -19.81 -1.05
CA ARG A 120 18.93 -21.21 -1.53
C ARG A 120 17.79 -21.95 -0.80
N GLY A 121 16.62 -22.06 -1.45
CA GLY A 121 15.40 -22.65 -0.90
C GLY A 121 14.42 -21.65 -0.28
N GLY A 122 14.71 -20.35 -0.39
CA GLY A 122 13.93 -19.29 0.25
C GLY A 122 12.65 -18.94 -0.48
N MET A 123 11.62 -18.56 0.29
CA MET A 123 10.38 -17.99 -0.24
C MET A 123 10.63 -16.57 -0.77
N CYS A 124 10.04 -16.24 -1.92
CA CYS A 124 10.00 -14.87 -2.42
C CYS A 124 8.80 -14.16 -1.80
N SER A 125 8.98 -12.89 -1.42
CA SER A 125 7.92 -12.09 -0.81
C SER A 125 7.93 -10.68 -1.37
N ILE A 126 6.75 -10.18 -1.70
CA ILE A 126 6.48 -8.81 -2.10
C ILE A 126 5.82 -8.12 -0.91
N THR A 127 6.37 -6.98 -0.52
CA THR A 127 5.79 -6.13 0.52
C THR A 127 5.49 -4.76 -0.06
N LEU A 128 4.26 -4.27 0.13
CA LEU A 128 3.81 -2.95 -0.32
C LEU A 128 3.68 -1.98 0.86
N SER A 129 3.96 -0.71 0.64
CA SER A 129 3.88 0.33 1.67
C SER A 129 2.45 0.82 1.81
N GLU A 130 1.81 0.50 2.92
CA GLU A 130 0.52 1.11 3.26
C GLU A 130 0.65 2.65 3.40
N PRO A 131 1.67 3.21 4.09
CA PRO A 131 1.82 4.66 4.23
C PRO A 131 2.01 5.45 2.92
N LEU A 132 2.59 4.83 1.89
CA LEU A 132 2.88 5.51 0.61
C LEU A 132 1.81 5.26 -0.45
N LEU A 133 1.07 4.14 -0.40
CA LEU A 133 0.13 3.76 -1.46
C LEU A 133 -1.35 3.91 -1.08
N LYS A 134 -1.71 3.88 0.21
CA LYS A 134 -3.13 3.78 0.64
C LYS A 134 -4.01 4.95 0.20
N LEU A 135 -3.45 6.14 0.07
CA LEU A 135 -4.17 7.37 -0.32
C LEU A 135 -3.80 7.85 -1.73
N ARG A 136 -3.12 7.00 -2.50
CA ARG A 136 -2.73 7.30 -3.87
C ARG A 136 -3.79 6.78 -4.84
N PRO A 137 -3.82 7.32 -6.08
CA PRO A 137 -4.63 6.74 -7.15
C PRO A 137 -4.35 5.25 -7.30
N ARG A 138 -5.39 4.46 -7.59
CA ARG A 138 -5.31 3.01 -7.79
C ARG A 138 -4.19 2.62 -8.76
N LYS A 139 -3.98 3.41 -9.82
CA LYS A 139 -2.90 3.15 -10.80
C LYS A 139 -1.52 2.99 -10.15
N ASP A 140 -1.21 3.75 -9.10
CA ASP A 140 0.11 3.72 -8.45
C ASP A 140 0.30 2.40 -7.70
N LEU A 141 -0.77 1.88 -7.09
CA LEU A 141 -0.78 0.55 -6.48
C LEU A 141 -0.58 -0.54 -7.53
N VAL A 142 -1.31 -0.47 -8.65
CA VAL A 142 -1.22 -1.45 -9.74
C VAL A 142 0.18 -1.48 -10.34
N GLU A 143 0.74 -0.31 -10.68
CA GLU A 143 2.07 -0.19 -11.28
C GLU A 143 3.17 -0.61 -10.32
N THR A 144 3.07 -0.24 -9.03
CA THR A 144 4.03 -0.68 -8.00
C THR A 144 3.97 -2.19 -7.79
N LEU A 145 2.77 -2.78 -7.71
CA LEU A 145 2.63 -4.23 -7.56
C LEU A 145 3.22 -4.97 -8.77
N LEU A 146 2.91 -4.54 -10.00
CA LEU A 146 3.46 -5.14 -11.21
C LEU A 146 4.99 -5.01 -11.29
N HIS A 147 5.56 -3.87 -10.85
CA HIS A 147 7.00 -3.70 -10.74
C HIS A 147 7.64 -4.77 -9.84
N GLU A 148 7.12 -4.95 -8.63
CA GLU A 148 7.64 -5.96 -7.69
C GLU A 148 7.40 -7.39 -8.18
N MET A 149 6.31 -7.65 -8.90
CA MET A 149 6.04 -8.95 -9.51
C MET A 149 7.03 -9.30 -10.64
N ILE A 150 7.53 -8.31 -11.39
CA ILE A 150 8.60 -8.53 -12.38
C ILE A 150 9.88 -8.97 -11.66
N HIS A 151 10.26 -8.30 -10.57
CA HIS A 151 11.41 -8.74 -9.74
C HIS A 151 11.23 -10.16 -9.25
N ALA A 152 10.07 -10.45 -8.65
CA ALA A 152 9.74 -11.79 -8.15
C ALA A 152 9.85 -12.86 -9.24
N TYR A 153 9.33 -12.56 -10.44
CA TYR A 153 9.39 -13.46 -11.59
C TYR A 153 10.83 -13.77 -11.99
N LEU A 154 11.69 -12.75 -12.11
CA LEU A 154 13.09 -12.92 -12.46
C LEU A 154 13.88 -13.68 -11.40
N PHE A 155 13.57 -13.49 -10.12
CA PHE A 155 14.16 -14.27 -9.03
C PHE A 155 13.79 -15.75 -9.14
N VAL A 156 12.50 -16.05 -9.32
CA VAL A 156 11.98 -17.42 -9.36
C VAL A 156 12.46 -18.18 -10.60
N THR A 157 12.45 -17.55 -11.77
CA THR A 157 12.65 -18.25 -13.06
C THR A 157 14.09 -18.21 -13.58
N HIS A 158 14.82 -17.12 -13.34
CA HIS A 158 16.15 -16.92 -13.93
C HIS A 158 17.27 -16.94 -12.89
N ASN A 159 16.96 -17.10 -11.59
CA ASN A 159 17.91 -16.93 -10.48
C ASN A 159 18.75 -15.66 -10.65
N ASN A 160 18.13 -14.60 -11.21
CA ASN A 160 18.84 -13.37 -11.54
C ASN A 160 19.18 -12.64 -10.24
N ARG A 161 20.47 -12.44 -10.00
CA ARG A 161 21.03 -11.75 -8.81
C ARG A 161 21.62 -10.39 -9.18
N ASP A 162 21.24 -9.83 -10.32
CA ASP A 162 21.77 -8.55 -10.79
C ASP A 162 21.66 -7.48 -9.71
N LYS A 163 22.77 -6.77 -9.48
CA LYS A 163 22.91 -5.79 -8.40
C LYS A 163 21.95 -4.61 -8.53
N ASP A 164 21.57 -4.26 -9.75
CA ASP A 164 20.67 -3.14 -10.04
C ASP A 164 19.20 -3.56 -10.14
N GLY A 165 18.89 -4.87 -10.22
CA GLY A 165 17.52 -5.40 -10.31
C GLY A 165 16.77 -5.12 -11.62
N HIS A 166 17.17 -4.11 -12.41
CA HIS A 166 16.42 -3.61 -13.58
C HIS A 166 17.13 -3.77 -14.94
N GLY A 167 17.83 -4.89 -15.12
CA GLY A 167 18.52 -5.23 -16.37
C GLY A 167 17.61 -5.45 -17.59
N PRO A 168 18.16 -5.87 -18.74
CA PRO A 168 17.40 -6.05 -19.99
C PRO A 168 16.15 -6.94 -19.84
N GLU A 169 16.23 -8.01 -19.04
CA GLU A 169 15.08 -8.90 -18.80
C GLU A 169 13.95 -8.21 -18.02
N PHE A 170 14.28 -7.36 -17.03
CA PHE A 170 13.28 -6.55 -16.34
C PHE A 170 12.56 -5.63 -17.33
N GLN A 171 13.34 -4.90 -18.12
CA GLN A 171 12.82 -3.94 -19.10
C GLN A 171 11.94 -4.62 -20.14
N LYS A 172 12.30 -5.82 -20.59
CA LYS A 172 11.49 -6.62 -21.51
C LYS A 172 10.11 -6.94 -20.94
N HIS A 173 10.01 -7.38 -19.68
CA HIS A 173 8.72 -7.63 -19.04
C HIS A 173 7.93 -6.34 -18.78
N MET A 174 8.62 -5.28 -18.35
CA MET A 174 8.05 -3.94 -18.15
C MET A 174 7.38 -3.42 -19.43
N TYR A 175 8.10 -3.41 -20.57
CA TYR A 175 7.56 -2.93 -21.85
C TYR A 175 6.41 -3.81 -22.35
N ARG A 176 6.52 -5.14 -22.22
CA ARG A 176 5.43 -6.05 -22.60
C ARG A 176 4.16 -5.77 -21.83
N ILE A 177 4.24 -5.63 -20.50
CA ILE A 177 3.07 -5.40 -19.65
C ILE A 177 2.49 -4.01 -19.91
N ASN A 178 3.32 -2.97 -20.03
CA ASN A 178 2.87 -1.62 -20.38
C ASN A 178 2.09 -1.59 -21.70
N ALA A 179 2.61 -2.24 -22.74
CA ALA A 179 1.95 -2.31 -24.03
C ALA A 179 0.62 -3.09 -23.98
N GLU A 180 0.55 -4.17 -23.20
CA GLU A 180 -0.64 -5.03 -23.11
C GLU A 180 -1.75 -4.45 -22.22
N ALA A 181 -1.36 -3.82 -21.11
CA ALA A 181 -2.26 -3.40 -20.04
C ALA A 181 -2.53 -1.89 -20.00
N GLY A 182 -1.87 -1.10 -20.85
CA GLY A 182 -1.95 0.36 -20.82
C GLY A 182 -1.35 1.00 -19.56
N THR A 183 -0.53 0.25 -18.80
CA THR A 183 0.19 0.74 -17.63
C THR A 183 1.43 1.55 -18.02
N ASN A 184 1.98 2.30 -17.07
CA ASN A 184 3.26 2.98 -17.23
C ASN A 184 4.25 2.58 -16.11
N ILE A 185 4.52 1.28 -15.99
CA ILE A 185 5.54 0.76 -15.08
C ILE A 185 6.89 1.34 -15.48
N THR A 186 7.60 1.93 -14.52
CA THR A 186 8.93 2.51 -14.69
C THR A 186 9.98 1.79 -13.85
N ILE A 187 11.26 2.00 -14.18
CA ILE A 187 12.40 1.50 -13.39
C ILE A 187 12.48 2.22 -12.03
N TYR A 188 12.20 3.53 -12.03
CA TYR A 188 12.20 4.35 -10.83
C TYR A 188 10.79 4.86 -10.57
N HIS A 189 10.29 4.62 -9.37
CA HIS A 189 9.04 5.21 -8.92
C HIS A 189 9.26 6.63 -8.38
N ASP A 190 8.30 7.51 -8.63
CA ASP A 190 8.33 8.91 -8.20
C ASP A 190 7.61 9.09 -6.85
N PHE A 191 8.21 8.56 -5.77
CA PHE A 191 7.71 8.73 -4.39
C PHE A 191 8.65 9.63 -3.55
N TYR A 192 9.50 10.42 -4.21
CA TYR A 192 10.58 11.13 -3.53
C TYR A 192 10.07 12.16 -2.53
N ASP A 193 8.96 12.84 -2.83
CA ASP A 193 8.41 13.89 -1.98
C ASP A 193 7.69 13.33 -0.76
N GLU A 194 6.90 12.27 -0.93
CA GLU A 194 6.26 11.56 0.17
C GLU A 194 7.30 10.92 1.09
N VAL A 195 8.30 10.23 0.52
CA VAL A 195 9.42 9.67 1.28
C VAL A 195 10.18 10.78 2.02
N ARG A 196 10.31 11.97 1.44
CA ARG A 196 10.91 13.14 2.11
C ARG A 196 10.05 13.62 3.29
N GLN A 197 8.73 13.65 3.16
CA GLN A 197 7.81 14.03 4.25
C GLN A 197 7.92 13.10 5.46
N TYR A 198 8.11 11.80 5.23
CA TYR A 198 8.31 10.85 6.32
C TYR A 198 9.68 10.99 6.99
N LYS A 199 10.72 11.48 6.29
CA LYS A 199 12.09 11.62 6.84
C LYS A 199 12.28 12.89 7.69
N GLN A 200 11.51 12.98 8.78
CA GLN A 200 11.46 14.15 9.66
C GLN A 200 12.62 14.27 10.64
N HIS A 201 13.35 13.18 10.90
CA HIS A 201 14.47 13.21 11.85
C HIS A 201 15.80 13.40 11.13
N TRP A 202 16.49 14.48 11.48
CA TRP A 202 17.68 14.93 10.79
C TRP A 202 18.87 14.88 11.75
N TRP A 203 20.00 14.44 11.24
CA TRP A 203 21.28 14.52 11.93
C TRP A 203 22.31 15.14 10.99
N LYS A 204 23.19 15.94 11.57
CA LYS A 204 24.33 16.51 10.86
C LYS A 204 25.61 16.07 11.57
N CYS A 205 26.52 15.48 10.81
CA CYS A 205 27.85 15.16 11.29
C CYS A 205 28.59 16.46 11.61
N ASN A 206 29.36 16.49 12.69
CA ASN A 206 30.25 17.61 13.03
C ASN A 206 31.68 17.46 12.45
N GLY A 207 31.96 16.38 11.71
CA GLY A 207 33.27 16.11 11.11
C GLY A 207 33.43 16.66 9.69
N PRO A 208 34.56 16.33 9.02
CA PRO A 208 34.91 16.85 7.69
C PRO A 208 33.95 16.42 6.58
N CYS A 209 33.17 15.34 6.76
CA CYS A 209 32.22 14.88 5.74
C CYS A 209 31.09 15.88 5.44
N GLN A 210 30.93 16.93 6.25
CA GLN A 210 30.03 18.06 5.99
C GLN A 210 30.29 18.76 4.65
N TYR A 211 31.53 18.72 4.16
CA TYR A 211 31.93 19.36 2.92
C TYR A 211 32.02 18.40 1.74
N ASN A 212 31.81 17.10 1.99
CA ASN A 212 31.96 16.06 0.99
C ASN A 212 30.62 15.72 0.34
N LYS A 213 30.62 15.72 -1.00
CA LYS A 213 29.51 15.18 -1.78
C LYS A 213 29.38 13.66 -1.54
N PRO A 214 28.18 13.10 -1.71
CA PRO A 214 26.93 13.78 -2.04
C PRO A 214 26.11 14.22 -0.82
N TYR A 215 26.45 13.76 0.39
CA TYR A 215 25.57 13.88 1.56
C TYR A 215 25.82 15.10 2.43
N PHE A 216 26.98 15.76 2.31
CA PHE A 216 27.33 16.95 3.09
C PHE A 216 27.11 16.75 4.60
N GLY A 217 27.46 15.55 5.08
CA GLY A 217 27.31 15.16 6.49
C GLY A 217 25.88 15.06 7.00
N VAL A 218 24.86 15.11 6.14
CA VAL A 218 23.44 15.05 6.55
C VAL A 218 22.88 13.64 6.41
N VAL A 219 22.19 13.17 7.45
CA VAL A 219 21.40 11.93 7.42
C VAL A 219 19.97 12.26 7.83
N ARG A 220 19.00 11.84 7.01
CA ARG A 220 17.56 12.00 7.30
C ARG A 220 16.89 10.64 7.43
N ARG A 221 16.05 10.45 8.45
CA ARG A 221 15.35 9.19 8.73
C ARG A 221 13.90 9.43 9.12
N ALA A 222 13.08 8.41 8.87
CA ALA A 222 11.68 8.41 9.29
C ALA A 222 11.48 8.05 10.77
N THR A 223 12.47 7.42 11.39
CA THR A 223 12.45 7.10 12.81
C THR A 223 13.52 7.87 13.55
N ASN A 224 13.26 8.21 14.82
CA ASN A 224 14.18 8.92 15.69
C ASN A 224 15.33 8.02 16.19
N ARG A 225 16.09 7.43 15.26
CA ARG A 225 17.25 6.59 15.53
C ARG A 225 18.50 7.30 15.04
N ALA A 226 19.40 7.68 15.95
CA ALA A 226 20.67 8.28 15.57
C ALA A 226 21.50 7.36 14.66
N PRO A 227 22.30 7.91 13.72
CA PRO A 227 23.30 7.12 13.01
C PRO A 227 24.30 6.49 13.97
N GLY A 228 24.60 5.20 13.76
CA GLY A 228 25.45 4.45 14.68
C GLY A 228 25.92 3.12 14.12
N PRO A 229 26.58 2.28 14.95
CA PRO A 229 27.26 1.05 14.52
C PRO A 229 26.38 0.03 13.77
N ASN A 230 25.06 0.06 13.97
CA ASN A 230 24.12 -0.80 13.27
C ASN A 230 23.91 -0.42 11.79
N ASP A 231 24.40 0.75 11.36
CA ASP A 231 24.35 1.17 9.98
C ASP A 231 25.57 0.65 9.21
N ARG A 232 25.33 -0.04 8.08
CA ARG A 232 26.39 -0.69 7.29
C ARG A 232 27.54 0.24 6.89
N TRP A 233 27.25 1.53 6.66
CA TRP A 233 28.21 2.55 6.26
C TRP A 233 28.94 3.22 7.45
N PHE A 234 28.47 3.01 8.68
CA PHE A 234 29.00 3.72 9.85
C PHE A 234 30.45 3.36 10.18
N PRO A 235 30.91 2.09 10.10
CA PRO A 235 32.32 1.76 10.31
C PRO A 235 33.26 2.46 9.31
N GLU A 236 32.82 2.65 8.07
CA GLU A 236 33.58 3.40 7.06
C GLU A 236 33.61 4.90 7.37
N HIS A 237 32.46 5.47 7.74
CA HIS A 237 32.39 6.85 8.21
C HIS A 237 33.32 7.10 9.41
N MET A 238 33.36 6.19 10.38
CA MET A 238 34.25 6.32 11.54
C MET A 238 35.74 6.33 11.14
N ARG A 239 36.14 5.54 10.14
CA ARG A 239 37.52 5.53 9.64
C ARG A 239 37.89 6.78 8.84
N ASN A 240 36.99 7.27 8.00
CA ASN A 240 37.29 8.33 7.04
C ASN A 240 36.96 9.75 7.55
N CYS A 241 36.05 9.86 8.51
CA CYS A 241 35.57 11.14 9.05
C CYS A 241 35.76 11.24 10.56
N GLY A 242 35.37 10.20 11.31
CA GLY A 242 35.46 10.16 12.78
C GLY A 242 34.51 11.13 13.51
N GLY A 243 33.72 11.92 12.79
CA GLY A 243 32.77 12.87 13.38
C GLY A 243 31.56 12.19 14.05
N GLN A 244 30.84 12.96 14.86
CA GLN A 244 29.62 12.55 15.54
C GLN A 244 28.40 13.18 14.89
N PHE A 245 27.31 12.42 14.81
CA PHE A 245 26.04 12.87 14.25
C PHE A 245 25.18 13.55 15.33
N ILE A 246 25.04 14.87 15.23
CA ILE A 246 24.25 15.69 16.14
C ILE A 246 22.83 15.82 15.58
N LYS A 247 21.82 15.60 16.42
CA LYS A 247 20.42 15.73 16.01
C LYS A 247 20.11 17.20 15.70
N VAL A 248 19.64 17.45 14.49
CA VAL A 248 19.12 18.75 14.10
C VAL A 248 17.67 18.81 14.57
N CYS A 249 17.40 19.56 15.63
CA CYS A 249 16.04 19.76 16.10
C CYS A 249 15.33 20.71 15.11
N LEU A 250 14.19 20.28 14.57
CA LEU A 250 13.43 21.01 13.55
C LEU A 250 12.64 22.16 14.18
N GLN A 251 13.29 23.00 14.99
CA GLN A 251 12.68 24.12 15.70
C GLN A 251 13.16 25.49 15.19
N LEU A 252 14.01 25.55 14.15
CA LEU A 252 14.64 26.80 13.69
C LEU A 252 14.77 26.90 12.17
N GLN A 253 13.67 26.78 11.42
CA GLN A 253 13.61 27.29 10.04
C GLN A 253 12.44 28.24 9.73
N LEU A 254 11.59 28.56 10.72
CA LEU A 254 10.59 29.65 10.60
C LEU A 254 11.09 31.01 11.13
N ALA A 255 12.34 31.13 11.56
CA ALA A 255 12.87 32.35 12.20
C ALA A 255 13.85 33.16 11.34
N ARG A 256 13.86 32.99 10.00
CA ARG A 256 14.70 33.81 9.09
C ARG A 256 13.96 34.29 7.83
N ILE A 257 12.70 34.64 7.99
CA ILE A 257 12.02 35.59 7.09
C ILE A 257 11.26 36.56 7.98
N ARG A 258 11.98 37.51 8.55
CA ARG A 258 11.51 38.85 8.92
C ARG A 258 12.68 39.80 8.67
#